data_AF-A0A954YZ47-F1
#
_entry.id   AF-A0A954YZ47-F1
#
_cell.length_a   1.000
_cell.length_b   1.000
_cell.length_c   1.000
_cell.angle_alpha   90.00
_cell.angle_beta   90.00
_cell.angle_gamma   90.00
#
_symmetry.space_group_name_H-M   'P 1'
#
loop_
_entity.id
_entity.type
_entity.pdbx_description
1 polymer ?
#
loop_
_entity_poly.entity_id
_entity_poly.type
_entity_poly.pdbx_seq_one_letter_code
_entity_poly.pdbx_strand_id
1 'polypeptide(L)'
;MDRRSKTKVCVWLIVLGLGNFLAYGIGYAIIGGDAPNGGVREDRYFVRGHFIHYLSGQEQEVSRNLWIYSYLHSISIWPSIAIILLPLFALARPYIIATYQNGMFNGSTLVTAISTLVVFIMGIFTITFTVEFIRTMAR
;
A
#
# COMPACT_ATOMS: atom_id res chain seq x y z
N MET A 1 4.24 -22.85 16.98
CA MET A 1 3.11 -21.89 17.06
C MET A 1 1.80 -22.61 16.74
N ASP A 2 0.82 -22.55 17.63
CA ASP A 2 -0.47 -23.22 17.44
C ASP A 2 -1.34 -22.54 16.35
N ARG A 3 -2.39 -23.23 15.86
CA ARG A 3 -3.28 -22.74 14.79
C ARG A 3 -4.01 -21.46 15.17
N ARG A 4 -4.50 -21.35 16.41
CA ARG A 4 -5.19 -20.17 16.95
C ARG A 4 -4.24 -18.97 17.05
N SER A 5 -3.01 -19.17 17.47
CA SER A 5 -1.98 -18.13 17.49
C SER A 5 -1.63 -17.63 16.09
N LYS A 6 -1.50 -18.52 15.10
CA LYS A 6 -1.33 -18.15 13.67
C LYS A 6 -2.48 -17.29 13.17
N THR A 7 -3.73 -17.71 13.42
CA THR A 7 -4.91 -16.94 13.01
C THR A 7 -4.95 -15.57 13.66
N LYS A 8 -4.65 -15.46 14.96
CA LYS A 8 -4.57 -14.18 15.66
C LYS A 8 -3.56 -13.23 15.03
N VAL A 9 -2.34 -13.71 14.74
CA VAL A 9 -1.31 -12.88 14.07
C VAL A 9 -1.80 -12.40 12.70
N CYS A 10 -2.39 -13.30 11.91
CA CYS A 10 -2.90 -12.93 10.58
C CYS A 10 -3.98 -11.84 10.66
N VAL A 11 -4.93 -11.99 11.60
CA VAL A 11 -6.00 -11.00 11.80
C VAL A 11 -5.43 -9.66 12.25
N TRP A 12 -4.47 -9.66 13.19
CA TRP A 12 -3.83 -8.42 13.64
C TRP A 12 -3.07 -7.71 12.50
N LEU A 13 -2.36 -8.44 11.66
CA LEU A 13 -1.70 -7.88 10.49
C LEU A 13 -2.70 -7.24 9.53
N ILE A 14 -3.82 -7.90 9.24
CA ILE A 14 -4.90 -7.34 8.41
C ILE A 14 -5.45 -6.04 9.02
N VAL A 15 -5.74 -6.04 10.33
CA VAL A 15 -6.24 -4.85 11.04
C VAL A 15 -5.23 -3.70 10.99
N LEU A 16 -3.94 -3.98 11.19
CA LEU A 16 -2.89 -2.97 11.10
C LEU A 16 -2.79 -2.37 9.69
N GLY A 17 -2.77 -3.20 8.66
CA GLY A 17 -2.71 -2.73 7.28
C GLY A 17 -3.95 -1.91 6.89
N LEU A 18 -5.15 -2.37 7.29
CA LEU A 18 -6.40 -1.62 7.07
C LEU A 18 -6.41 -0.30 7.84
N GLY A 19 -5.90 -0.29 9.07
CA GLY A 19 -5.75 0.92 9.86
C GLY A 19 -4.86 1.96 9.18
N ASN A 20 -3.71 1.53 8.64
CA ASN A 20 -2.83 2.41 7.87
C ASN A 20 -3.50 2.92 6.59
N PHE A 21 -4.19 2.05 5.84
CA PHE A 21 -4.91 2.45 4.63
C PHE A 21 -6.03 3.45 4.92
N LEU A 22 -6.76 3.27 6.04
CA LEU A 22 -7.78 4.21 6.49
C LEU A 22 -7.16 5.54 6.92
N ALA A 23 -6.07 5.52 7.66
CA ALA A 23 -5.34 6.72 8.06
C ALA A 23 -4.85 7.51 6.83
N TYR A 24 -4.38 6.81 5.79
CA TYR A 24 -4.04 7.42 4.51
C TYR A 24 -5.25 8.07 3.85
N GLY A 25 -6.37 7.35 3.75
CA GLY A 25 -7.60 7.90 3.14
C GLY A 25 -8.12 9.13 3.86
N ILE A 26 -8.11 9.14 5.20
CA ILE A 26 -8.49 10.30 6.01
C ILE A 26 -7.49 11.45 5.78
N GLY A 27 -6.18 11.17 5.83
CA GLY A 27 -5.15 12.16 5.59
C GLY A 27 -5.27 12.78 4.19
N TYR A 28 -5.49 11.95 3.17
CA TYR A 28 -5.73 12.37 1.80
C TYR A 28 -6.95 13.27 1.68
N ALA A 29 -8.06 12.93 2.35
CA ALA A 29 -9.28 13.72 2.34
C ALA A 29 -9.12 15.08 3.03
N ILE A 30 -8.36 15.14 4.14
CA ILE A 30 -8.08 16.38 4.87
C ILE A 30 -7.11 17.28 4.10
N ILE A 31 -6.06 16.71 3.53
CA ILE A 31 -5.00 17.44 2.81
C ILE A 31 -5.48 17.86 1.41
N GLY A 32 -6.44 17.13 0.83
CA GLY A 32 -6.95 17.38 -0.52
C GLY A 32 -6.08 16.77 -1.61
N GLY A 33 -5.16 15.86 -1.27
CA GLY A 33 -4.26 15.21 -2.21
C GLY A 33 -3.05 14.57 -1.56
N ASP A 34 -2.10 14.12 -2.39
CA ASP A 34 -0.84 13.54 -1.94
C ASP A 34 0.37 14.11 -2.69
N ALA A 35 1.52 14.03 -2.02
CA ALA A 35 2.78 14.60 -2.46
C ALA A 35 3.33 13.99 -3.76
N PRO A 36 3.27 12.66 -4.00
CA PRO A 36 3.72 12.08 -5.27
C PRO A 36 2.99 12.64 -6.49
N ASN A 37 1.75 13.10 -6.32
CA ASN A 37 0.95 13.65 -7.41
C ASN A 37 1.15 15.16 -7.65
N GLY A 38 1.66 15.93 -6.68
CA GLY A 38 1.88 17.38 -6.82
C GLY A 38 3.32 17.76 -7.17
N GLY A 39 4.30 17.19 -6.47
CA GLY A 39 5.73 17.42 -6.69
C GLY A 39 6.28 18.69 -6.03
N VAL A 40 7.46 19.13 -6.48
CA VAL A 40 8.21 20.28 -5.95
C VAL A 40 8.61 21.19 -7.10
N ARG A 41 8.39 22.51 -6.96
CA ARG A 41 8.71 23.52 -7.99
C ARG A 41 9.21 24.79 -7.29
N GLU A 42 10.38 25.30 -7.68
CA GLU A 42 10.93 26.56 -7.14
C GLU A 42 10.93 26.60 -5.59
N ASP A 43 11.41 25.54 -4.94
CA ASP A 43 11.39 25.35 -3.47
C ASP A 43 10.01 25.36 -2.79
N ARG A 44 8.93 25.30 -3.58
CA ARG A 44 7.56 25.18 -3.11
C ARG A 44 7.07 23.74 -3.27
N TYR A 45 6.30 23.29 -2.29
CA TYR A 45 5.86 21.90 -2.17
C TYR A 45 4.38 21.81 -2.49
N PHE A 46 4.02 20.91 -3.39
CA PHE A 46 2.65 20.78 -3.84
C PHE A 46 2.12 19.36 -3.61
N VAL A 47 0.84 19.29 -3.23
CA VAL A 47 0.06 18.05 -3.22
C VAL A 47 -1.01 18.16 -4.29
N ARG A 48 -1.41 17.03 -4.88
CA ARG A 48 -2.50 17.02 -5.86
C ARG A 48 -3.44 15.87 -5.59
N GLY A 49 -4.73 16.18 -5.47
CA GLY A 49 -5.77 15.18 -5.27
C GLY A 49 -6.60 14.93 -6.51
N HIS A 50 -7.23 13.76 -6.58
CA HIS A 50 -8.22 13.39 -7.60
C HIS A 50 -9.68 13.54 -7.10
N PHE A 51 -9.89 14.10 -5.90
CA PHE A 51 -11.19 14.04 -5.21
C PHE A 51 -12.23 15.07 -5.69
N ILE A 52 -13.43 14.55 -5.97
CA ILE A 52 -14.82 15.08 -6.08
C ILE A 52 -15.13 16.33 -6.93
N HIS A 53 -14.24 17.31 -7.13
CA HIS A 53 -14.65 18.55 -7.82
C HIS A 53 -14.15 18.69 -9.27
N TYR A 54 -12.99 18.12 -9.65
CA TYR A 54 -12.45 18.26 -11.01
C TYR A 54 -11.59 17.06 -11.44
N LEU A 55 -11.79 16.58 -12.67
CA LEU A 55 -11.00 15.51 -13.33
C LEU A 55 -9.49 15.84 -13.45
N SER A 56 -9.13 17.13 -13.38
CA SER A 56 -7.74 17.60 -13.44
C SER A 56 -7.03 17.62 -12.08
N GLY A 57 -7.76 17.40 -10.98
CA GLY A 57 -7.29 17.64 -9.63
C GLY A 57 -7.07 19.12 -9.30
N GLN A 58 -7.10 19.46 -8.02
CA GLN A 58 -6.62 20.75 -7.53
C GLN A 58 -5.23 20.54 -6.95
N GLU A 59 -4.26 21.30 -7.45
CA GLU A 59 -2.91 21.35 -6.89
C GLU A 59 -2.88 22.41 -5.80
N GLN A 60 -2.38 22.05 -4.63
CA GLN A 60 -2.34 22.92 -3.46
C GLN A 60 -0.91 23.01 -2.94
N GLU A 61 -0.46 24.24 -2.68
CA GLU A 61 0.81 24.48 -1.99
C GLU A 61 0.68 24.11 -0.50
N VAL A 62 1.66 23.37 0.01
CA VAL A 62 1.72 22.91 1.40
C VAL A 62 3.10 23.18 2.00
N SER A 63 3.19 23.11 3.32
CA SER A 63 4.50 23.14 3.98
C SER A 63 5.34 21.91 3.62
N ARG A 64 6.66 22.08 3.61
CA ARG A 64 7.64 20.98 3.43
C ARG A 64 7.37 19.78 4.32
N ASN A 65 7.06 20.01 5.60
CA ASN A 65 6.82 18.94 6.57
C ASN A 65 5.57 18.14 6.21
N LEU A 66 4.50 18.81 5.78
CA LEU A 66 3.27 18.15 5.35
C LEU A 66 3.50 17.35 4.06
N TRP A 67 4.30 17.87 3.14
CA TRP A 67 4.69 17.17 1.92
C TRP A 67 5.49 15.90 2.22
N ILE A 68 6.52 15.99 3.09
CA ILE A 68 7.31 14.83 3.52
C ILE A 68 6.42 13.78 4.18
N TYR A 69 5.56 14.20 5.12
CA TYR A 69 4.61 13.30 5.77
C TYR A 69 3.72 12.59 4.75
N SER A 70 3.12 13.37 3.83
CA SER A 70 2.23 12.83 2.79
C SER A 70 2.96 11.82 1.91
N TYR A 71 4.19 12.13 1.48
CA TYR A 71 4.98 11.24 0.62
C TYR A 71 5.34 9.93 1.34
N LEU A 72 5.81 10.02 2.59
CA LEU A 72 6.13 8.83 3.40
C LEU A 72 4.88 7.98 3.65
N HIS A 73 3.72 8.60 3.88
CA HIS A 73 2.46 7.87 4.02
C HIS A 73 2.08 7.17 2.71
N SER A 74 2.25 7.81 1.54
CA SER A 74 2.04 7.18 0.23
C SER A 74 2.96 5.96 0.02
N ILE A 75 4.24 6.03 0.43
CA ILE A 75 5.15 4.87 0.39
C ILE A 75 4.59 3.71 1.22
N SER A 76 4.07 3.99 2.42
CA SER A 76 3.58 2.97 3.36
C SER A 76 2.34 2.21 2.86
N ILE A 77 1.63 2.72 1.85
CA ILE A 77 0.44 2.06 1.30
C ILE A 77 0.81 0.73 0.64
N TRP A 78 1.92 0.66 -0.10
CA TRP A 78 2.30 -0.56 -0.81
C TRP A 78 2.64 -1.72 0.13
N PRO A 79 3.46 -1.54 1.19
CA PRO A 79 3.64 -2.58 2.20
C PRO A 79 2.35 -2.91 2.96
N SER A 80 1.47 -1.93 3.20
CA SER A 80 0.19 -2.17 3.87
C SER A 80 -0.71 -3.11 3.09
N ILE A 81 -0.77 -2.94 1.76
CA ILE A 81 -1.50 -3.86 0.87
C ILE A 81 -0.93 -5.29 0.98
N ALA A 82 0.40 -5.46 0.99
CA ALA A 82 1.02 -6.77 1.20
C ALA A 82 0.68 -7.37 2.57
N ILE A 83 0.74 -6.55 3.63
CA ILE A 83 0.40 -6.93 5.01
C ILE A 83 -1.07 -7.35 5.15
N ILE A 84 -1.97 -6.86 4.30
CA ILE A 84 -3.38 -7.31 4.25
C ILE A 84 -3.52 -8.60 3.43
N LEU A 85 -2.97 -8.61 2.21
CA LEU A 85 -3.21 -9.70 1.26
C LEU A 85 -2.54 -11.01 1.67
N LEU A 86 -1.30 -10.97 2.15
CA LEU A 86 -0.55 -12.19 2.49
C LEU A 86 -1.21 -12.98 3.63
N PRO A 87 -1.65 -12.37 4.74
CA PRO A 87 -2.39 -13.09 5.77
C PRO A 87 -3.77 -13.56 5.30
N LEU A 88 -4.48 -12.81 4.46
CA LEU A 88 -5.73 -13.28 3.86
C LEU A 88 -5.50 -14.56 3.05
N PHE A 89 -4.46 -14.59 2.20
CA PHE A 89 -4.09 -15.81 1.46
C PHE A 89 -3.66 -16.94 2.39
N ALA A 90 -2.90 -16.64 3.45
CA ALA A 90 -2.49 -17.65 4.43
C ALA A 90 -3.69 -18.28 5.15
N LEU A 91 -4.71 -17.49 5.49
CA LEU A 91 -5.96 -17.96 6.08
C LEU A 91 -6.83 -18.73 5.09
N ALA A 92 -6.87 -18.29 3.82
CA ALA A 92 -7.63 -18.93 2.75
C ALA A 92 -6.99 -20.21 2.19
N ARG A 93 -5.69 -20.42 2.42
CA ARG A 93 -4.88 -21.52 1.86
C ARG A 93 -5.56 -22.90 1.93
N PRO A 94 -6.15 -23.36 3.06
CA PRO A 94 -6.78 -24.68 3.11
C PRO A 94 -7.97 -24.82 2.14
N TYR A 95 -8.75 -23.75 1.98
CA TYR A 95 -9.89 -23.72 1.05
C TYR A 95 -9.41 -23.75 -0.41
N ILE A 96 -8.38 -22.96 -0.74
CA ILE A 96 -7.79 -22.94 -2.08
C ILE A 96 -7.23 -24.33 -2.44
N ILE A 97 -6.52 -24.98 -1.51
CA ILE A 97 -5.99 -26.33 -1.74
C ILE A 97 -7.11 -27.34 -1.95
N ALA A 98 -8.20 -27.26 -1.18
CA ALA A 98 -9.35 -28.15 -1.33
C ALA A 98 -10.07 -27.97 -2.68
N THR A 99 -10.20 -26.73 -3.17
CA THR A 99 -10.84 -26.44 -4.46
C THR A 99 -10.00 -26.93 -5.65
N TYR A 100 -8.68 -26.88 -5.57
CA TYR A 100 -7.77 -27.19 -6.68
C TYR A 100 -7.22 -28.63 -6.67
N GLN A 101 -7.86 -29.57 -5.97
CA GLN A 101 -7.38 -30.95 -5.86
C GLN A 101 -7.32 -31.70 -7.20
N ASN A 102 -8.17 -31.35 -8.17
CA ASN A 102 -8.26 -31.99 -9.49
C ASN A 102 -7.92 -31.04 -10.65
N GLY A 103 -7.35 -29.87 -10.34
CA GLY A 103 -7.00 -28.86 -11.35
C GLY A 103 -5.65 -29.15 -12.03
N MET A 104 -5.38 -28.44 -13.13
CA MET A 104 -4.09 -28.48 -13.83
C MET A 104 -2.92 -28.01 -12.95
N PHE A 105 -3.20 -27.26 -11.88
CA PHE A 105 -2.22 -26.74 -10.93
C PHE A 105 -2.54 -27.20 -9.50
N ASN A 106 -1.48 -27.53 -8.75
CA ASN A 106 -1.59 -27.78 -7.32
C ASN A 106 -1.95 -26.47 -6.59
N GLY A 107 -2.98 -26.48 -5.74
CA GLY A 107 -3.42 -25.30 -4.99
C GLY A 107 -2.31 -24.69 -4.11
N SER A 108 -1.35 -25.49 -3.63
CA SER A 108 -0.19 -24.95 -2.92
C SER A 108 0.73 -24.15 -3.83
N THR A 109 0.92 -24.57 -5.09
CA THR A 109 1.71 -23.82 -6.09
C THR A 109 1.03 -22.49 -6.40
N LEU A 110 -0.30 -22.50 -6.56
CA LEU A 110 -1.08 -21.29 -6.81
C LEU A 110 -0.93 -20.26 -5.67
N VAL A 111 -1.10 -20.70 -4.42
CA VAL A 111 -0.96 -19.82 -3.25
C VAL A 111 0.45 -19.22 -3.17
N THR A 112 1.49 -20.03 -3.39
CA THR A 112 2.87 -19.55 -3.41
C THR A 112 3.09 -18.54 -4.54
N ALA A 113 2.65 -18.84 -5.77
CA ALA A 113 2.82 -17.97 -6.92
C ALA A 113 2.18 -16.59 -6.71
N ILE A 114 0.93 -16.56 -6.22
CA ILE A 114 0.22 -15.31 -5.91
C ILE A 114 0.91 -14.55 -4.78
N SER A 115 1.33 -15.24 -3.71
CA SER A 115 2.03 -14.60 -2.59
C SER A 115 3.35 -13.96 -3.04
N THR A 116 4.12 -14.67 -3.87
CA THR A 116 5.36 -14.15 -4.47
C THR A 116 5.08 -12.92 -5.34
N LEU A 117 4.04 -12.97 -6.17
CA LEU A 117 3.65 -11.85 -7.02
C LEU A 117 3.28 -10.62 -6.19
N VAL A 118 2.52 -10.79 -5.11
CA VAL A 118 2.16 -9.71 -4.18
C VAL A 118 3.43 -9.08 -3.58
N VAL A 119 4.35 -9.88 -3.05
CA VAL A 119 5.61 -9.38 -2.48
C VAL A 119 6.42 -8.62 -3.53
N PHE A 120 6.54 -9.18 -4.73
CA PHE A 120 7.32 -8.59 -5.82
C PHE A 120 6.76 -7.25 -6.28
N ILE A 121 5.46 -7.19 -6.61
CA ILE A 121 4.81 -5.97 -7.10
C ILE A 121 4.83 -4.88 -6.02
N MET A 122 4.41 -5.21 -4.79
CA MET A 122 4.40 -4.23 -3.69
C MET A 122 5.81 -3.75 -3.35
N GLY A 123 6.81 -4.63 -3.44
CA GLY A 123 8.22 -4.29 -3.29
C GLY A 123 8.70 -3.31 -4.35
N ILE A 124 8.37 -3.55 -5.63
CA ILE A 124 8.72 -2.63 -6.73
C ILE A 124 8.14 -1.23 -6.47
N PHE A 125 6.85 -1.12 -6.18
CA PHE A 125 6.25 0.20 -5.96
C PHE A 125 6.83 0.91 -4.73
N THR A 126 7.06 0.18 -3.63
CA THR A 126 7.71 0.72 -2.43
C THR A 126 9.09 1.28 -2.77
N ILE A 127 9.91 0.52 -3.50
CA ILE A 127 11.26 0.93 -3.90
C ILE A 127 11.20 2.15 -4.82
N THR A 128 10.36 2.12 -5.85
CA THR A 128 10.24 3.22 -6.82
C THR A 128 9.87 4.52 -6.12
N PHE A 129 8.84 4.52 -5.27
CA PHE A 129 8.43 5.71 -4.54
C PHE A 129 9.52 6.17 -3.54
N THR A 130 10.21 5.23 -2.89
CA THR A 130 11.32 5.57 -1.98
C THR A 130 12.48 6.23 -2.73
N VAL A 131 12.86 5.70 -3.90
CA VAL A 131 13.92 6.28 -4.73
C VAL A 131 13.53 7.66 -5.25
N GLU A 132 12.28 7.84 -5.67
CA GLU A 132 11.76 9.13 -6.12
C GLU A 132 11.72 10.17 -5.00
N PHE A 133 11.31 9.76 -3.78
CA PHE A 133 11.36 10.60 -2.59
C PHE A 133 12.78 11.08 -2.31
N ILE A 134 13.75 10.16 -2.26
CA ILE A 134 15.17 10.49 -2.00
C ILE A 134 15.70 11.45 -3.06
N ARG A 135 15.40 11.20 -4.34
CA ARG A 135 15.83 12.09 -5.45
C ARG A 135 15.21 13.48 -5.34
N THR A 136 13.96 13.58 -4.92
CA THR A 136 13.27 14.85 -4.75
C THR A 136 13.84 15.64 -3.57
N MET A 137 14.21 14.98 -2.48
CA MET A 137 14.78 15.62 -1.28
C MET A 137 16.24 16.02 -1.41
N ALA A 138 16.97 15.43 -2.37
CA ALA A 138 18.38 15.72 -2.63
C ALA A 138 18.59 16.86 -3.64
N ARG A 139 17.52 17.36 -4.26
CA ARG A 139 17.52 18.57 -5.09
C ARG A 139 17.28 19.78 -4.20
#